data_AF-A0A9P6JFJ2-F1
#
_entry.id   AF-A0A9P6JFJ2-F1
#
_cell.length_a   1.000
_cell.length_b   1.000
_cell.length_c   1.000
_cell.angle_alpha   90.00
_cell.angle_beta   90.00
_cell.angle_gamma   90.00
#
_symmetry.space_group_name_H-M   'P 1'
#
loop_
_entity.id
_entity.type
_entity.pdbx_description
1 polymer ?
#
loop_
_entity_poly.entity_id
_entity_poly.type
_entity_poly.pdbx_seq_one_letter_code
_entity_poly.pdbx_strand_id
1 'polypeptide(L)'
;MTFETIVLADATLDSALEFVYKHLDRDEFPDLIESVQTIGGRLTDLELFVQKVKSGMGPEDAVHDILGRAVIEVRKSAFDFDSTDGRTLTWTPIQFWAVMKQLASSELANFDELKIHPLFKNDESPFAAMEQAELITIVHKNGRPAAVRPGKPIYRAAFQDILQDIGFSAVMELESATFLEKEEMVKVAKWEAELKELSNLLHKDGSWIFGGGRVPKEVDTRVKWLMKKLAESHAKVEKYELEAANAKKAVATLSLAA
;
A
#
# COMPACT_ATOMS: atom_id res chain seq x y z
N MET A 1 3.73 2.91 40.52
CA MET A 1 4.71 2.09 39.79
C MET A 1 5.07 2.85 38.53
N THR A 2 6.28 3.39 38.47
CA THR A 2 6.85 4.02 37.27
C THR A 2 7.52 2.92 36.45
N PHE A 3 7.04 2.70 35.23
CA PHE A 3 7.72 1.81 34.29
C PHE A 3 8.84 2.62 33.62
N GLU A 4 10.08 2.16 33.73
CA GLU A 4 11.16 2.65 32.87
C GLU A 4 11.05 1.93 31.52
N THR A 5 10.80 2.68 30.45
CA THR A 5 10.73 2.15 29.09
C THR A 5 11.98 2.59 28.33
N ILE A 6 12.81 1.62 27.92
CA ILE A 6 13.95 1.86 27.03
C ILE A 6 13.50 1.51 25.62
N VAL A 7 13.51 2.50 24.71
CA VAL A 7 13.22 2.28 23.29
C VAL A 7 14.53 2.05 22.56
N LEU A 8 14.68 0.87 21.96
CA LEU A 8 15.79 0.55 21.06
C LEU A 8 15.38 0.96 19.65
N ALA A 9 16.15 1.86 19.05
CA ALA A 9 15.96 2.31 17.67
C ALA A 9 17.01 1.68 16.75
N ASP A 10 16.73 1.67 15.46
CA ASP A 10 17.70 1.26 14.44
C ASP A 10 18.93 2.19 14.47
N ALA A 11 20.10 1.62 14.24
CA ALA A 11 21.35 2.38 14.18
C ALA A 11 21.37 3.33 12.98
N THR A 12 22.08 4.46 13.12
CA THR A 12 22.41 5.32 11.96
C THR A 12 23.36 4.60 11.02
N LEU A 13 23.44 5.03 9.76
CA LEU A 13 24.36 4.44 8.78
C LEU A 13 25.80 4.42 9.29
N ASP A 14 26.27 5.51 9.89
CA ASP A 14 27.63 5.62 10.44
C ASP A 14 27.86 4.60 11.57
N SER A 15 26.92 4.51 12.51
CA SER A 15 27.01 3.53 13.61
C SER A 15 26.90 2.09 13.13
N ALA A 16 26.09 1.82 12.10
CA ALA A 16 25.97 0.51 11.48
C ALA A 16 27.27 0.12 10.76
N LEU A 17 27.90 1.04 10.04
CA LEU A 17 29.20 0.83 9.41
C LEU A 17 30.30 0.60 10.45
N GLU A 18 30.35 1.38 11.52
CA GLU A 18 31.29 1.15 12.63
C GLU A 18 31.11 -0.24 13.24
N PHE A 19 29.87 -0.67 13.46
CA PHE A 19 29.58 -2.02 13.93
C PHE A 19 30.10 -3.09 12.97
N VAL A 20 29.85 -2.94 11.66
CA VAL A 20 30.30 -3.91 10.65
C VAL A 20 31.82 -3.96 10.56
N TYR A 21 32.50 -2.81 10.46
CA TYR A 21 33.97 -2.73 10.40
C TYR A 21 34.67 -3.12 11.70
N LYS A 22 33.96 -3.14 12.83
CA LYS A 22 34.49 -3.72 14.07
C LYS A 22 34.59 -5.25 13.98
N HIS A 23 33.80 -5.87 13.12
CA HIS A 23 33.72 -7.33 13.01
C HIS A 23 34.30 -7.88 11.70
N LEU A 24 34.39 -7.08 10.64
CA LEU A 24 34.98 -7.42 9.35
C LEU A 24 36.24 -6.59 9.11
N ASP A 25 37.23 -7.18 8.43
CA ASP A 25 38.46 -6.46 8.09
C ASP A 25 38.18 -5.40 7.02
N ARG A 26 38.52 -4.14 7.32
CA ARG A 26 38.33 -3.02 6.39
C ARG A 26 39.28 -3.11 5.20
N ASP A 27 40.44 -3.74 5.35
CA ASP A 27 41.39 -3.91 4.25
C ASP A 27 40.90 -4.96 3.24
N GLU A 28 40.17 -5.97 3.70
CA GLU A 28 39.56 -7.01 2.86
C GLU A 28 38.25 -6.52 2.21
N PHE A 29 37.44 -5.76 2.95
CA PHE A 29 36.13 -5.27 2.50
C PHE A 29 36.05 -3.73 2.57
N PRO A 30 36.74 -2.99 1.69
CA PRO A 30 36.88 -1.54 1.82
C PRO A 30 35.58 -0.77 1.56
N ASP A 31 34.66 -1.31 0.76
CA ASP A 31 33.40 -0.65 0.40
C ASP A 31 32.20 -1.51 0.79
N LEU A 32 31.54 -1.14 1.90
CA LEU A 32 30.34 -1.80 2.42
C LEU A 32 29.18 -0.82 2.59
N ILE A 33 29.30 0.41 2.09
CA ILE A 33 28.32 1.47 2.34
C ILE A 33 26.97 1.08 1.74
N GLU A 34 26.94 0.63 0.49
CA GLU A 34 25.70 0.23 -0.19
C GLU A 34 25.06 -1.01 0.44
N SER A 35 25.89 -1.99 0.84
CA SER A 35 25.43 -3.20 1.53
C SER A 35 24.74 -2.86 2.86
N VAL A 36 25.40 -2.05 3.69
CA VAL A 36 24.87 -1.63 4.99
C VAL A 36 23.68 -0.70 4.85
N GLN A 37 23.67 0.17 3.84
CA GLN A 37 22.51 1.03 3.56
C GLN A 37 21.28 0.22 3.16
N THR A 38 21.45 -0.87 2.42
CA THR A 38 20.36 -1.77 2.01
C THR A 38 19.81 -2.59 3.17
N ILE A 39 20.69 -3.14 4.02
CA ILE A 39 20.30 -3.90 5.22
C ILE A 39 19.68 -2.97 6.27
N GLY A 40 20.26 -1.79 6.44
CA GLY A 40 19.92 -0.79 7.44
C GLY A 40 20.46 -1.10 8.84
N GLY A 41 19.97 -0.34 9.82
CA GLY A 41 20.58 -0.26 11.15
C GLY A 41 20.13 -1.29 12.19
N ARG A 42 19.35 -2.31 11.82
CA ARG A 42 18.82 -3.26 12.78
C ARG A 42 19.91 -4.28 13.16
N LEU A 43 20.23 -4.35 14.45
CA LEU A 43 21.37 -5.13 14.95
C LEU A 43 21.34 -6.60 14.48
N THR A 44 20.17 -7.24 14.53
CA THR A 44 20.01 -8.65 14.12
C THR A 44 20.36 -8.89 12.66
N ASP A 45 20.02 -7.93 11.79
CA ASP A 45 20.28 -8.05 10.35
C ASP A 45 21.76 -7.76 10.05
N LEU A 46 22.36 -6.80 10.76
CA LEU A 46 23.80 -6.53 10.71
C LEU A 46 24.64 -7.70 11.22
N GLU A 47 24.23 -8.35 12.32
CA GLU A 47 24.88 -9.56 12.84
C GLU A 47 24.82 -10.71 11.84
N LEU A 48 23.66 -10.93 11.22
CA LEU A 48 23.49 -11.94 10.19
C LEU A 48 24.39 -11.66 8.97
N PHE A 49 24.48 -10.40 8.54
CA PHE A 49 25.37 -9.98 7.47
C PHE A 49 26.83 -10.28 7.78
N VAL A 50 27.32 -9.83 8.95
CA VAL A 50 28.69 -10.11 9.41
C VAL A 50 28.95 -11.61 9.47
N GLN A 51 28.02 -12.40 10.01
CA GLN A 51 28.16 -13.85 10.10
C GLN A 51 28.31 -14.50 8.72
N LYS A 52 27.50 -14.07 7.74
CA LYS A 52 27.55 -14.57 6.36
C LYS A 52 28.88 -14.25 5.70
N VAL A 53 29.34 -13.00 5.79
CA VAL A 53 30.63 -12.61 5.21
C VAL A 53 31.78 -13.40 5.84
N LYS A 54 31.77 -13.57 7.17
CA LYS A 54 32.76 -14.42 7.88
C LYS A 54 32.73 -15.89 7.48
N SER A 55 31.60 -16.39 6.98
CA SER A 55 31.48 -17.75 6.47
C SER A 55 32.02 -17.92 5.04
N GLY A 56 32.57 -16.87 4.45
CA GLY A 56 33.17 -16.86 3.11
C GLY A 56 32.21 -16.45 1.99
N MET A 57 31.02 -15.94 2.32
CA MET A 57 30.08 -15.38 1.35
C MET A 57 30.51 -13.95 0.97
N GLY A 58 30.38 -13.58 -0.31
CA GLY A 58 30.62 -12.20 -0.74
C GLY A 58 29.64 -11.22 -0.08
N PRO A 59 30.01 -9.96 0.19
CA PRO A 59 29.10 -8.96 0.76
C PRO A 59 27.81 -8.78 -0.04
N GLU A 60 27.89 -8.69 -1.37
CA GLU A 60 26.71 -8.55 -2.23
C GLU A 60 25.79 -9.78 -2.15
N ASP A 61 26.36 -10.98 -2.20
CA ASP A 61 25.61 -12.24 -2.06
C ASP A 61 24.93 -12.34 -0.69
N ALA A 62 25.62 -11.88 0.36
CA ALA A 62 25.07 -11.85 1.71
C ALA A 62 23.88 -10.89 1.81
N VAL A 63 23.95 -9.71 1.20
CA VAL A 63 22.83 -8.77 1.10
C VAL A 63 21.67 -9.41 0.34
N HIS A 64 21.93 -10.03 -0.81
CA HIS A 64 20.89 -10.67 -1.62
C HIS A 64 20.18 -11.81 -0.87
N ASP A 65 20.91 -12.64 -0.12
CA ASP A 65 20.29 -13.68 0.70
C ASP A 65 19.40 -13.11 1.82
N ILE A 66 19.86 -12.06 2.52
CA ILE A 66 19.08 -11.41 3.59
C ILE A 66 17.84 -10.73 2.98
N LEU A 67 17.98 -10.07 1.84
CA LEU A 67 16.88 -9.48 1.09
C LEU A 67 15.85 -10.53 0.66
N GLY A 68 16.31 -11.67 0.13
CA GLY A 68 15.42 -12.78 -0.26
C GLY A 68 14.61 -13.32 0.92
N ARG A 69 15.21 -13.40 2.12
CA ARG A 69 14.47 -13.75 3.36
C ARG A 69 13.42 -12.72 3.71
N ALA A 70 13.76 -11.43 3.62
CA ALA A 70 12.83 -10.34 3.89
C ALA A 70 11.65 -10.33 2.90
N VAL A 71 11.90 -10.60 1.61
CA VAL A 71 10.85 -10.73 0.58
C VAL A 71 9.89 -11.88 0.92
N ILE A 72 10.41 -13.04 1.32
CA ILE A 72 9.59 -14.19 1.75
C ILE A 72 8.76 -13.84 3.00
N GLU A 73 9.38 -13.18 3.98
CA GLU A 73 8.71 -12.75 5.21
C GLU A 73 7.56 -11.79 4.93
N VAL A 74 7.78 -10.77 4.08
CA VAL A 74 6.74 -9.83 3.67
C VAL A 74 5.63 -10.55 2.91
N ARG A 75 5.97 -11.43 1.96
CA ARG A 75 4.97 -12.19 1.18
C ARG A 75 4.07 -13.02 2.08
N LYS A 76 4.67 -13.76 3.01
CA LYS A 76 3.92 -14.58 3.97
C LYS A 76 3.09 -13.72 4.93
N SER A 77 3.69 -12.68 5.51
CA SER A 77 3.02 -11.91 6.56
C SER A 77 1.91 -11.01 6.01
N ALA A 78 2.07 -10.49 4.78
CA ALA A 78 1.16 -9.50 4.21
C ALA A 78 0.10 -10.06 3.26
N PHE A 79 0.36 -11.20 2.62
CA PHE A 79 -0.48 -11.73 1.54
C PHE A 79 -0.89 -13.20 1.72
N ASP A 80 -0.40 -13.93 2.73
CA ASP A 80 -0.78 -15.32 2.99
C ASP A 80 -2.00 -15.39 3.93
N PHE A 81 -3.20 -15.43 3.35
CA PHE A 81 -4.46 -15.55 4.08
C PHE A 81 -4.82 -16.98 4.46
N ASP A 82 -4.14 -17.97 3.86
CA ASP A 82 -4.44 -19.39 4.03
C ASP A 82 -3.57 -20.04 5.12
N SER A 83 -2.88 -19.21 5.91
CA SER A 83 -2.05 -19.70 7.00
C SER A 83 -2.89 -20.54 7.96
N THR A 84 -2.45 -21.79 8.18
CA THR A 84 -3.01 -22.75 9.14
C THR A 84 -2.97 -22.26 10.60
N ASP A 85 -2.41 -21.07 10.84
CA ASP A 85 -2.19 -20.44 12.13
C ASP A 85 -3.43 -19.70 12.67
N GLY A 86 -4.56 -19.73 11.95
CA GLY A 86 -5.84 -19.18 12.41
C GLY A 86 -5.88 -17.65 12.52
N ARG A 87 -4.88 -16.95 11.95
CA ARG A 87 -4.85 -15.48 11.92
C ARG A 87 -5.61 -14.99 10.70
N THR A 88 -6.84 -14.54 10.91
CA THR A 88 -7.53 -13.75 9.90
C THR A 88 -6.86 -12.38 9.84
N LEU A 89 -6.20 -12.06 8.73
CA LEU A 89 -5.64 -10.72 8.52
C LEU A 89 -6.79 -9.70 8.61
N THR A 90 -6.61 -8.63 9.38
CA THR A 90 -7.60 -7.55 9.52
C THR A 90 -7.44 -6.49 8.43
N TRP A 91 -6.58 -6.75 7.44
CA TRP A 91 -6.44 -5.97 6.22
C TRP A 91 -6.61 -6.88 5.00
N THR A 92 -6.91 -6.25 3.87
CA THR A 92 -6.96 -6.91 2.56
C THR A 92 -5.62 -6.79 1.85
N PRO A 93 -5.27 -7.71 0.93
CA PRO A 93 -3.96 -7.66 0.28
C PRO A 93 -3.79 -6.38 -0.55
N ILE A 94 -4.86 -5.90 -1.19
CA ILE A 94 -4.86 -4.63 -1.94
C ILE A 94 -4.65 -3.40 -1.05
N GLN A 95 -5.07 -3.42 0.22
CA GLN A 95 -4.76 -2.36 1.17
C GLN A 95 -3.26 -2.31 1.47
N PHE A 96 -2.64 -3.45 1.78
CA PHE A 96 -1.20 -3.49 2.00
C PHE A 96 -0.42 -3.14 0.73
N TRP A 97 -0.86 -3.62 -0.44
CA TRP A 97 -0.29 -3.27 -1.74
C TRP A 97 -0.22 -1.75 -1.96
N ALA A 98 -1.29 -1.03 -1.65
CA ALA A 98 -1.31 0.43 -1.76
C ALA A 98 -0.29 1.12 -0.84
N VAL A 99 -0.15 0.64 0.40
CA VAL A 99 0.85 1.15 1.35
C VAL A 99 2.27 0.83 0.85
N MET A 100 2.50 -0.40 0.42
CA MET A 100 3.78 -0.88 -0.09
C MET A 100 4.26 -0.07 -1.30
N LYS A 101 3.38 0.25 -2.26
CA LYS A 101 3.71 1.11 -3.41
C LYS A 101 4.21 2.49 -3.00
N GLN A 102 3.59 3.09 -1.98
CA GLN A 102 4.01 4.39 -1.47
C GLN A 102 5.37 4.29 -0.76
N LEU A 103 5.56 3.26 0.08
CA LEU A 103 6.79 3.05 0.86
C LEU A 103 8.00 2.61 0.01
N ALA A 104 7.77 1.96 -1.12
CA ALA A 104 8.83 1.63 -2.07
C ALA A 104 9.35 2.89 -2.79
N SER A 105 8.45 3.84 -3.06
CA SER A 105 8.75 5.10 -3.77
C SER A 105 9.36 6.15 -2.84
N SER A 106 8.88 6.23 -1.60
CA SER A 106 9.32 7.19 -0.58
C SER A 106 9.52 6.47 0.75
N GLU A 107 10.57 6.83 1.49
CA GLU A 107 10.84 6.24 2.82
C GLU A 107 9.70 6.50 3.82
N LEU A 108 9.00 7.64 3.67
CA LEU A 108 7.85 8.02 4.46
C LEU A 108 6.62 8.22 3.57
N ALA A 109 5.50 7.61 3.97
CA ALA A 109 4.19 7.87 3.38
C ALA A 109 3.31 8.68 4.34
N ASN A 110 2.53 9.62 3.82
CA ASN A 110 1.63 10.42 4.63
C ASN A 110 0.47 9.55 5.16
N PHE A 111 0.28 9.52 6.47
CA PHE A 111 -0.74 8.66 7.09
C PHE A 111 -2.17 9.08 6.73
N ASP A 112 -2.45 10.38 6.75
CA ASP A 112 -3.80 10.89 6.45
C ASP A 112 -4.18 10.68 4.98
N GLU A 113 -3.21 10.79 4.06
CA GLU A 113 -3.43 10.50 2.64
C GLU A 113 -3.79 9.03 2.38
N LEU A 114 -3.07 8.10 3.03
CA LEU A 114 -3.38 6.67 2.96
C LEU A 114 -4.76 6.37 3.57
N LYS A 115 -5.07 6.99 4.71
CA LYS A 115 -6.33 6.77 5.44
C LYS A 115 -7.58 7.20 4.63
N ILE A 116 -7.52 8.32 3.91
CA ILE A 116 -8.65 8.79 3.10
C ILE A 116 -8.81 8.02 1.77
N HIS A 117 -7.82 7.20 1.41
CA HIS A 117 -7.88 6.42 0.18
C HIS A 117 -9.11 5.48 0.18
N PRO A 118 -9.79 5.27 -0.97
CA PRO A 118 -11.01 4.45 -1.03
C PRO A 118 -10.87 3.01 -0.52
N LEU A 119 -9.64 2.48 -0.48
CA LEU A 119 -9.34 1.17 0.09
C LEU A 119 -9.46 1.13 1.62
N PHE A 120 -9.25 2.25 2.30
CA PHE A 120 -9.27 2.34 3.77
C PHE A 120 -10.52 3.02 4.29
N LYS A 121 -11.14 3.94 3.54
CA LYS A 121 -12.42 4.61 3.93
C LYS A 121 -12.38 5.23 5.34
N ASN A 122 -11.22 5.76 5.75
CA ASN A 122 -10.95 6.28 7.09
C ASN A 122 -10.85 5.24 8.22
N ASP A 123 -10.76 3.95 7.88
CA ASP A 123 -10.50 2.89 8.86
C ASP A 123 -9.00 2.85 9.20
N GLU A 124 -8.69 3.02 10.49
CA GLU A 124 -7.32 2.95 11.01
C GLU A 124 -6.92 1.53 11.46
N SER A 125 -7.89 0.61 11.57
CA SER A 125 -7.66 -0.76 12.03
C SER A 125 -6.67 -1.57 11.17
N PRO A 126 -6.65 -1.42 9.82
CA PRO A 126 -5.66 -2.10 8.99
C PRO A 126 -4.23 -1.64 9.30
N PHE A 127 -4.01 -0.35 9.55
CA PHE A 127 -2.68 0.19 9.83
C PHE A 127 -2.15 -0.28 11.17
N ALA A 128 -2.99 -0.28 12.21
CA ALA A 128 -2.61 -0.79 13.53
C ALA A 128 -2.22 -2.28 13.47
N ALA A 129 -2.93 -3.06 12.67
CA ALA A 129 -2.62 -4.48 12.49
C ALA A 129 -1.37 -4.73 11.64
N MET A 130 -1.15 -3.93 10.59
CA MET A 130 0.10 -3.97 9.81
C MET A 130 1.31 -3.57 10.69
N GLU A 131 1.13 -2.62 11.62
CA GLU A 131 2.15 -2.26 12.61
C GLU A 131 2.40 -3.40 13.60
N GLN A 132 1.34 -4.04 14.11
CA GLN A 132 1.46 -5.20 14.99
C GLN A 132 2.15 -6.39 14.31
N ALA A 133 1.99 -6.54 13.00
CA ALA A 133 2.68 -7.53 12.19
C ALA A 133 4.13 -7.13 11.80
N GLU A 134 4.64 -6.02 12.33
CA GLU A 134 5.96 -5.45 12.01
C GLU A 134 6.18 -5.14 10.51
N LEU A 135 5.11 -5.07 9.71
CA LEU A 135 5.21 -4.73 8.28
C LEU A 135 5.49 -3.24 8.08
N ILE A 136 4.89 -2.41 8.95
CA ILE A 136 5.05 -0.96 8.95
C ILE A 136 5.32 -0.43 10.36
N THR A 137 5.71 0.82 10.46
CA THR A 137 5.73 1.57 11.72
C THR A 137 5.01 2.89 11.53
N ILE A 138 4.12 3.23 12.47
CA ILE A 138 3.39 4.49 12.48
C ILE A 138 4.21 5.54 13.23
N VAL A 139 4.68 6.54 12.50
CA VAL A 139 5.41 7.68 13.04
C VAL A 139 4.42 8.68 13.60
N HIS A 140 4.52 8.92 14.91
CA HIS A 140 3.67 9.86 15.62
C HIS A 140 4.35 11.22 15.73
N LYS A 141 3.60 12.30 15.46
CA LYS A 141 4.04 13.68 15.66
C LYS A 141 2.98 14.43 16.46
N ASN A 142 3.37 15.02 17.58
CA ASN A 142 2.45 15.72 18.49
C ASN A 142 1.28 14.84 18.96
N GLY A 143 1.53 13.55 19.24
CA GLY A 143 0.53 12.63 19.78
C GLY A 143 -0.49 12.10 18.76
N ARG A 144 -0.30 12.35 17.46
CA ARG A 144 -1.13 11.77 16.39
C ARG A 144 -0.27 11.04 15.34
N PRO A 145 -0.82 10.00 14.67
CA PRO A 145 -0.22 9.43 13.48
C PRO A 145 0.04 10.51 12.43
N ALA A 146 1.26 10.59 11.91
CA ALA A 146 1.66 11.59 10.92
C ALA A 146 2.19 10.97 9.64
N ALA A 147 2.97 9.89 9.77
CA ALA A 147 3.53 9.18 8.63
C ALA A 147 3.62 7.68 8.91
N VAL A 148 3.81 6.91 7.85
CA VAL A 148 4.11 5.48 7.88
C VAL A 148 5.50 5.27 7.29
N ARG A 149 6.29 4.38 7.88
CA ARG A 149 7.56 3.87 7.32
C ARG A 149 7.56 2.34 7.28
N PRO A 150 8.46 1.69 6.52
CA PRO A 150 8.63 0.24 6.60
C PRO A 150 8.98 -0.20 8.03
N GLY A 151 8.45 -1.35 8.47
CA GLY A 151 8.65 -1.83 9.85
C GLY A 151 10.08 -2.33 10.12
N LYS A 152 10.80 -2.73 9.07
CA LYS A 152 12.24 -3.00 9.10
C LYS A 152 12.94 -2.17 8.02
N PRO A 153 14.17 -1.66 8.24
CA PRO A 153 14.89 -0.92 7.21
C PRO A 153 14.99 -1.66 5.86
N ILE A 154 15.32 -2.96 5.90
CA ILE A 154 15.44 -3.80 4.71
C ILE A 154 14.13 -4.00 3.95
N TYR A 155 12.97 -3.80 4.60
CA TYR A 155 11.68 -3.98 3.93
C TYR A 155 11.46 -2.99 2.80
N ARG A 156 12.11 -1.83 2.80
CA ARG A 156 12.03 -0.92 1.65
C ARG A 156 12.58 -1.58 0.38
N ALA A 157 13.74 -2.21 0.47
CA ALA A 157 14.33 -2.96 -0.63
C ALA A 157 13.46 -4.17 -1.00
N ALA A 158 12.92 -4.88 0.01
CA ALA A 158 12.02 -6.01 -0.24
C ALA A 158 10.73 -5.58 -0.96
N PHE A 159 10.16 -4.43 -0.62
CA PHE A 159 8.99 -3.88 -1.31
C PHE A 159 9.29 -3.55 -2.77
N GLN A 160 10.47 -2.98 -3.05
CA GLN A 160 10.92 -2.71 -4.41
C GLN A 160 11.08 -4.00 -5.22
N ASP A 161 11.68 -5.04 -4.62
CA ASP A 161 11.83 -6.36 -5.26
C ASP A 161 10.47 -7.01 -5.56
N ILE A 162 9.53 -6.99 -4.60
CA ILE A 162 8.16 -7.51 -4.80
C ILE A 162 7.43 -6.76 -5.91
N LEU A 163 7.63 -5.43 -6.05
CA LEU A 163 7.03 -4.63 -7.12
C LEU A 163 7.63 -4.91 -8.50
N GLN A 164 8.84 -5.50 -8.57
CA GLN A 164 9.46 -5.90 -9.83
C GLN A 164 8.95 -7.26 -10.33
N ASP A 165 8.31 -8.05 -9.47
CA ASP A 165 7.59 -9.26 -9.88
C ASP A 165 6.36 -8.87 -10.71
N ILE A 166 6.52 -8.94 -12.03
CA ILE A 166 5.49 -8.54 -13.00
C ILE A 166 4.21 -9.37 -12.83
N GLY A 167 4.33 -10.66 -12.52
CA GLY A 167 3.19 -11.56 -12.37
C GLY A 167 2.37 -11.21 -11.15
N PHE A 168 3.04 -11.11 -10.00
CA PHE A 168 2.39 -10.72 -8.75
C PHE A 168 1.82 -9.30 -8.84
N SER A 169 2.58 -8.35 -9.38
CA SER A 169 2.14 -6.97 -9.55
C SER A 169 0.90 -6.88 -10.45
N ALA A 170 0.86 -7.60 -11.56
CA ALA A 170 -0.30 -7.61 -12.44
C ALA A 170 -1.55 -8.18 -11.76
N VAL A 171 -1.42 -9.21 -10.92
CA VAL A 171 -2.54 -9.73 -10.12
C VAL A 171 -3.02 -8.68 -9.12
N MET A 172 -2.11 -8.05 -8.37
CA MET A 172 -2.47 -7.03 -7.38
C MET A 172 -3.09 -5.77 -7.99
N GLU A 173 -2.60 -5.32 -9.15
CA GLU A 173 -3.21 -4.21 -9.90
C GLU A 173 -4.59 -4.57 -10.43
N LEU A 174 -4.79 -5.80 -10.92
CA LEU A 174 -6.10 -6.29 -11.35
C LEU A 174 -7.11 -6.29 -10.19
N GLU A 175 -6.73 -6.84 -9.03
CA GLU A 175 -7.59 -6.85 -7.85
C GLU A 175 -7.91 -5.43 -7.36
N SER A 176 -6.90 -4.55 -7.32
CA SER A 176 -7.06 -3.15 -6.92
C SER A 176 -8.02 -2.42 -7.84
N ALA A 177 -7.83 -2.51 -9.16
CA ALA A 177 -8.70 -1.86 -10.15
C ALA A 177 -10.14 -2.40 -10.07
N THR A 178 -10.31 -3.71 -9.98
CA THR A 178 -11.63 -4.34 -9.86
C THR A 178 -12.38 -3.91 -8.59
N PHE A 179 -11.67 -3.75 -7.47
CA PHE A 179 -12.27 -3.26 -6.23
C PHE A 179 -12.71 -1.79 -6.36
N LEU A 180 -11.82 -0.94 -6.88
CA LEU A 180 -12.10 0.50 -7.05
C LEU A 180 -13.24 0.76 -8.06
N GLU A 181 -13.31 -0.04 -9.12
CA GLU A 181 -14.41 -0.04 -10.08
C GLU A 181 -15.75 -0.32 -9.38
N LYS A 182 -15.83 -1.40 -8.59
CA LYS A 182 -17.05 -1.74 -7.83
C LYS A 182 -17.47 -0.63 -6.88
N GLU A 183 -16.53 -0.01 -6.18
CA GLU A 183 -16.79 1.12 -5.29
C GLU A 183 -17.35 2.35 -6.02
N GLU A 184 -16.86 2.65 -7.23
CA GLU A 184 -17.41 3.74 -8.04
C GLU A 184 -18.78 3.37 -8.63
N MET A 185 -19.01 2.10 -9.02
CA MET A 185 -20.30 1.63 -9.53
C MET A 185 -21.42 1.74 -8.48
N VAL A 186 -21.12 1.56 -7.19
CA VAL A 186 -22.08 1.82 -6.09
C VAL A 186 -22.49 3.31 -6.06
N LYS A 187 -21.56 4.24 -6.32
CA LYS A 187 -21.87 5.68 -6.37
C LYS A 187 -22.71 6.02 -7.58
N VAL A 188 -22.37 5.47 -8.75
CA VAL A 188 -23.13 5.60 -10.00
C VAL A 188 -24.58 5.19 -9.77
N ALA A 189 -24.81 3.98 -9.27
CA ALA A 189 -26.16 3.48 -9.00
C ALA A 189 -26.96 4.37 -8.03
N LYS A 190 -26.29 4.94 -7.02
CA LYS A 190 -26.92 5.89 -6.08
C LYS A 190 -27.38 7.17 -6.77
N TRP A 191 -26.57 7.75 -7.64
CA TRP A 191 -26.94 8.99 -8.33
C TRP A 191 -27.98 8.76 -9.42
N GLU A 192 -27.92 7.62 -10.13
CA GLU A 192 -28.96 7.21 -11.08
C GLU A 192 -30.31 7.01 -10.39
N ALA A 193 -30.32 6.38 -9.21
CA ALA A 193 -31.52 6.21 -8.41
C ALA A 193 -32.13 7.56 -8.01
N GLU A 194 -31.30 8.50 -7.52
CA GLU A 194 -31.77 9.83 -7.15
C GLU A 194 -32.27 10.64 -8.37
N LEU A 195 -31.60 10.55 -9.51
CA LEU A 195 -32.06 11.16 -10.76
C LEU A 195 -33.42 10.59 -11.19
N LYS A 196 -33.62 9.28 -11.04
CA LYS A 196 -34.89 8.61 -11.31
C LYS A 196 -35.98 9.10 -10.36
N GLU A 197 -35.69 9.27 -9.08
CA GLU A 197 -36.64 9.84 -8.10
C GLU A 197 -37.03 11.28 -8.48
N LEU A 198 -36.05 12.12 -8.84
CA LEU A 198 -36.32 13.48 -9.30
C LEU A 198 -37.13 13.52 -10.60
N SER A 199 -36.92 12.56 -11.51
CA SER A 199 -37.70 12.46 -12.75
C SER A 199 -39.18 12.18 -12.50
N ASN A 200 -39.52 11.48 -11.40
CA ASN A 200 -40.91 11.22 -11.00
C ASN A 200 -41.63 12.50 -10.52
N LEU A 201 -40.89 13.58 -10.24
CA LEU A 201 -41.44 14.90 -9.89
C LEU A 201 -41.75 15.75 -11.13
N LEU A 202 -41.63 15.18 -12.33
CA LEU A 202 -41.94 15.83 -13.60
C LEU A 202 -43.10 15.10 -14.29
N HIS A 203 -44.00 15.88 -14.88
CA HIS A 203 -44.96 15.37 -15.86
C HIS A 203 -44.23 14.90 -17.13
N LYS A 204 -44.92 14.14 -17.99
CA LYS A 204 -44.35 13.63 -19.26
C LYS A 204 -43.91 14.76 -20.21
N ASP A 205 -44.48 15.94 -20.08
CA ASP A 205 -44.12 17.14 -20.84
C ASP A 205 -42.95 17.93 -20.22
N GLY A 206 -42.38 17.44 -19.10
CA GLY A 206 -41.28 18.07 -18.37
C GLY A 206 -41.73 19.16 -17.38
N SER A 207 -43.03 19.39 -17.23
CA SER A 207 -43.56 20.38 -16.29
C SER A 207 -43.54 19.89 -14.83
N TRP A 208 -43.38 20.81 -13.88
CA TRP A 208 -43.30 20.49 -12.45
C TRP A 208 -44.64 20.02 -11.86
N ILE A 209 -44.64 18.90 -11.12
CA ILE A 209 -45.90 18.29 -10.62
C ILE A 209 -46.62 19.10 -9.55
N PHE A 210 -45.94 20.02 -8.85
CA PHE A 210 -46.55 20.86 -7.81
C PHE A 210 -47.01 22.24 -8.33
N GLY A 211 -47.22 22.36 -9.65
CA GLY A 211 -47.74 23.58 -10.29
C GLY A 211 -46.66 24.57 -10.72
N GLY A 212 -47.04 25.62 -11.44
CA GLY A 212 -46.12 26.68 -11.90
C GLY A 212 -45.35 26.38 -13.20
N GLY A 213 -45.54 25.19 -13.80
CA GLY A 213 -45.06 24.82 -15.15
C GLY A 213 -43.54 24.68 -15.31
N ARG A 214 -42.75 25.37 -14.50
CA ARG A 214 -41.28 25.38 -14.53
C ARG A 214 -40.72 24.63 -13.33
N VAL A 215 -39.65 23.87 -13.57
CA VAL A 215 -38.89 23.19 -12.52
C VAL A 215 -38.24 24.23 -11.59
N PRO A 216 -38.36 24.09 -10.26
CA PRO A 216 -37.68 24.95 -9.30
C PRO A 216 -36.16 24.97 -9.53
N LYS A 217 -35.53 26.12 -9.32
CA LYS A 217 -34.09 26.31 -9.56
C LYS A 217 -33.23 25.38 -8.70
N GLU A 218 -33.70 25.07 -7.51
CA GLU A 218 -33.06 24.19 -6.54
C GLU A 218 -32.98 22.75 -7.08
N VAL A 219 -34.06 22.28 -7.72
CA VAL A 219 -34.13 20.96 -8.34
C VAL A 219 -33.23 20.91 -9.58
N ASP A 220 -33.29 21.92 -10.44
CA ASP A 220 -32.40 22.03 -11.61
C ASP A 220 -30.92 22.04 -11.20
N THR A 221 -30.58 22.78 -10.13
CA THR A 221 -29.22 22.82 -9.57
C THR A 221 -28.79 21.44 -9.06
N ARG A 222 -29.69 20.71 -8.38
CA ARG A 222 -29.42 19.36 -7.88
C ARG A 222 -29.22 18.37 -9.02
N VAL A 223 -30.06 18.40 -10.06
CA VAL A 223 -29.92 17.55 -11.26
C VAL A 223 -28.58 17.79 -11.93
N LYS A 224 -28.19 19.06 -12.13
CA LYS A 224 -26.87 19.41 -12.71
C LYS A 224 -25.71 18.89 -11.86
N TRP A 225 -25.83 18.98 -10.53
CA TRP A 225 -24.82 18.44 -9.62
C TRP A 225 -24.72 16.90 -9.71
N LEU A 226 -25.85 16.20 -9.75
CA LEU A 226 -25.89 14.74 -9.89
C LEU A 226 -25.30 14.30 -11.23
N MET A 227 -25.65 14.96 -12.33
CA MET A 227 -25.08 14.69 -13.66
C MET A 227 -23.56 14.90 -13.68
N LYS A 228 -23.06 15.96 -13.02
CA LYS A 228 -21.63 16.20 -12.88
C LYS A 228 -20.95 15.07 -12.10
N LYS A 229 -21.54 14.65 -10.99
CA LYS A 229 -21.01 13.55 -10.16
C LYS A 229 -21.00 12.22 -10.93
N LEU A 230 -22.08 11.92 -11.63
CA LEU A 230 -22.21 10.75 -12.49
C LEU A 230 -21.10 10.71 -13.55
N ALA A 231 -20.86 11.82 -14.25
CA ALA A 231 -19.76 11.93 -15.20
C ALA A 231 -18.38 11.72 -14.55
N GLU A 232 -18.15 12.29 -13.35
CA GLU A 232 -16.90 12.09 -12.60
C GLU A 232 -16.64 10.63 -12.23
N SER A 233 -17.67 9.85 -11.81
CA SER A 233 -17.46 8.42 -11.53
C SER A 233 -17.38 7.57 -12.78
N HIS A 234 -18.15 7.85 -13.83
CA HIS A 234 -18.00 7.10 -15.09
C HIS A 234 -16.58 7.20 -15.63
N ALA A 235 -15.98 8.39 -15.63
CA ALA A 235 -14.59 8.56 -16.04
C ALA A 235 -13.60 7.72 -15.20
N LYS A 236 -13.88 7.52 -13.91
CA LYS A 236 -13.09 6.63 -13.05
C LYS A 236 -13.34 5.16 -13.35
N VAL A 237 -14.59 4.76 -13.59
CA VAL A 237 -14.95 3.39 -13.99
C VAL A 237 -14.21 3.02 -15.27
N GLU A 238 -14.28 3.86 -16.32
CA GLU A 238 -13.55 3.65 -17.58
C GLU A 238 -12.03 3.52 -17.35
N LYS A 239 -11.47 4.36 -16.47
CA LYS A 239 -10.06 4.26 -16.07
C LYS A 239 -9.74 2.91 -15.43
N TYR A 240 -10.54 2.47 -14.45
CA TYR A 240 -10.30 1.20 -13.75
C TYR A 240 -10.53 -0.01 -14.65
N GLU A 241 -11.50 0.04 -15.56
CA GLU A 241 -11.71 -0.99 -16.60
C GLU A 241 -10.48 -1.12 -17.50
N LEU A 242 -9.89 0.01 -17.92
CA LEU A 242 -8.67 0.02 -18.72
C LEU A 242 -7.48 -0.56 -17.94
N GLU A 243 -7.29 -0.15 -16.68
CA GLU A 243 -6.24 -0.67 -15.79
C GLU A 243 -6.39 -2.18 -15.59
N ALA A 244 -7.61 -2.66 -15.30
CA ALA A 244 -7.92 -4.08 -15.17
C ALA A 244 -7.69 -4.85 -16.48
N ALA A 245 -8.05 -4.28 -17.63
CA ALA A 245 -7.81 -4.91 -18.93
C ALA A 245 -6.30 -5.05 -19.23
N ASN A 246 -5.50 -4.04 -18.91
CA ASN A 246 -4.05 -4.08 -19.07
C ASN A 246 -3.41 -5.10 -18.12
N ALA A 247 -3.83 -5.12 -16.87
CA ALA A 247 -3.37 -6.10 -15.88
C ALA A 247 -3.70 -7.54 -16.29
N LYS A 248 -4.93 -7.80 -16.78
CA LYS A 248 -5.32 -9.12 -17.33
C LYS A 248 -4.42 -9.57 -18.48
N LYS A 249 -4.07 -8.66 -19.40
CA LYS A 249 -3.15 -8.96 -20.50
C LYS A 249 -1.75 -9.30 -19.99
N ALA A 250 -1.25 -8.58 -19.00
CA ALA A 250 0.06 -8.86 -18.40
C ALA A 250 0.08 -10.25 -17.74
N VAL A 251 -0.95 -10.59 -16.94
CA VAL A 251 -1.09 -11.94 -16.34
C VAL A 251 -1.13 -13.02 -17.42
N ALA A 252 -1.95 -12.84 -18.47
CA ALA A 252 -2.09 -13.83 -19.54
C ALA A 252 -0.77 -14.03 -20.34
N THR A 253 -0.02 -12.95 -20.59
CA THR A 253 1.25 -13.04 -21.33
C THR A 253 2.29 -13.85 -20.57
N LEU A 254 2.34 -13.71 -19.24
CA LEU A 254 3.25 -14.48 -18.39
C LEU A 254 2.87 -15.96 -18.32
N SER A 255 1.57 -16.28 -18.30
CA SER A 255 1.10 -17.67 -18.31
C SER A 255 1.42 -18.43 -19.61
N LEU A 256 1.73 -17.73 -20.70
CA LEU A 256 2.10 -18.31 -21.99
C LEU A 256 3.63 -18.40 -22.20
N ALA A 257 4.42 -17.79 -21.32
CA ALA A 257 5.88 -17.75 -21.40
C ALA A 257 6.57 -18.77 -20.45
N ALA A 258 5.80 -19.45 -19.60
CA ALA A 258 6.22 -20.54 -18.72
C ALA A 258 5.88 -21.90 -19.34
#